data_AF-A0A3B9RMG8-F1
#
_entry.id   AF-A0A3B9RMG8-F1
#
_cell.length_a   1.000
_cell.length_b   1.000
_cell.length_c   1.000
_cell.angle_alpha   90.00
_cell.angle_beta   90.00
_cell.angle_gamma   90.00
#
_symmetry.space_group_name_H-M   'P 1'
#
loop_
_entity.id
_entity.type
_entity.pdbx_description
1 polymer ?
#
loop_
_entity_poly.entity_id
_entity_poly.type
_entity_poly.pdbx_seq_one_letter_code
_entity_poly.pdbx_strand_id
1 'polypeptide(L)'
;HKKQTGGSGQYARVAGYIEPLPEAVEGEDPKDYEFGDEVKGGSIPTEYIPSCDKGFQAAMKKGTQVGFPILGVKAVVNDGAWHAVDSSDQAFQTAALNAFRDAFEKAKPVILEPIMKVEVVAPTEFQGSLFASVNQRRGIIVSSTEDLAMCTVYADVPLSEMFGYSTTLRSLTQGKGEFSMELSKYGKVPMSVSEDLKKEYQEKRRKEQK
;
A
#
# COMPACT_ATOMS: atom_id res chain seq x y z
N HIS A 1 22.74 12.13 6.97
CA HIS A 1 22.33 13.49 7.34
C HIS A 1 23.50 14.22 7.98
N LYS A 2 23.93 15.35 7.42
CA LYS A 2 24.95 16.22 8.04
C LYS A 2 24.52 17.67 7.85
N LYS A 3 24.20 18.36 8.94
CA LYS A 3 23.95 19.81 8.95
C LYS A 3 24.94 20.46 9.91
N GLN A 4 25.87 21.23 9.36
CA GLN A 4 26.81 22.05 10.13
C GLN A 4 26.33 23.50 10.05
N THR A 5 25.61 23.94 11.07
CA THR A 5 25.34 25.37 11.35
C THR A 5 26.01 25.69 12.68
N GLY A 6 26.38 26.95 12.96
CA GLY A 6 27.18 27.35 14.12
C GLY A 6 26.62 27.08 15.54
N GLY A 7 25.60 26.22 15.68
CA GLY A 7 25.08 25.65 16.94
C GLY A 7 25.38 24.14 17.04
N SER A 8 24.56 23.37 17.78
CA SER A 8 24.71 21.91 17.85
C SER A 8 24.60 21.31 16.44
N GLY A 9 25.61 20.51 16.05
CA GLY A 9 25.58 19.83 14.76
C GLY A 9 24.46 18.80 14.70
N GLN A 10 24.04 18.45 13.49
CA GLN A 10 23.21 17.27 13.27
C GLN A 10 23.97 16.29 12.39
N TYR A 11 24.38 15.16 12.96
CA TYR A 11 25.06 14.08 12.27
C TYR A 11 24.39 12.74 12.57
N ALA A 12 24.03 12.03 11.50
CA ALA A 12 23.65 10.63 11.57
C ALA A 12 23.83 10.00 10.18
N ARG A 13 24.35 8.78 10.15
CA ARG A 13 24.34 7.92 8.97
C ARG A 13 23.59 6.65 9.32
N VAL A 14 22.65 6.28 8.45
CA VAL A 14 21.87 5.04 8.53
C VAL A 14 22.10 4.30 7.21
N ALA A 15 22.40 3.02 7.30
CA ALA A 15 22.55 2.11 6.18
C ALA A 15 21.75 0.83 6.45
N GLY A 16 21.27 0.22 5.38
CA GLY A 16 20.28 -0.83 5.48
C GLY A 16 19.72 -1.20 4.13
N TYR A 17 18.65 -1.99 4.16
CA TYR A 17 17.90 -2.38 2.98
C TYR A 17 16.41 -2.39 3.29
N ILE A 18 15.61 -2.35 2.23
CA ILE A 18 14.17 -2.56 2.31
C ILE A 18 13.81 -3.76 1.45
N GLU A 19 12.83 -4.53 1.89
CA GLU A 19 12.31 -5.68 1.15
C GLU A 19 10.78 -5.72 1.27
N PRO A 20 10.06 -6.24 0.27
CA PRO A 20 8.63 -6.45 0.39
C PRO A 20 8.35 -7.49 1.47
N LEU A 21 7.30 -7.27 2.26
CA LEU A 21 6.79 -8.30 3.15
C LEU A 21 6.21 -9.46 2.33
N PRO A 22 6.27 -10.70 2.84
CA PRO A 22 5.53 -11.81 2.27
C PRO A 22 4.05 -11.46 2.14
N GLU A 23 3.39 -11.99 1.10
CA GLU A 23 1.93 -11.88 1.01
C GLU A 23 1.30 -12.45 2.28
N ALA A 24 0.28 -11.78 2.79
CA ALA A 24 -0.43 -12.22 3.99
C ALA A 24 -0.94 -13.66 3.77
N VAL A 25 -0.60 -14.54 4.71
CA VAL A 25 -1.11 -15.92 4.72
C VAL A 25 -2.59 -15.88 5.10
N GLU A 26 -3.42 -16.71 4.48
CA GLU A 26 -4.85 -16.79 4.83
C GLU A 26 -5.03 -16.99 6.34
N GLY A 27 -5.74 -16.06 6.98
CA GLY A 27 -6.02 -16.09 8.42
C GLY A 27 -5.10 -15.22 9.29
N GLU A 28 -4.09 -14.56 8.72
CA GLU A 28 -3.28 -13.55 9.42
C GLU A 28 -3.63 -12.13 8.97
N ASP A 29 -3.65 -11.19 9.93
CA ASP A 29 -3.78 -9.77 9.60
C ASP A 29 -2.57 -9.34 8.75
N PRO A 30 -2.79 -8.68 7.59
CA PRO A 30 -1.70 -8.20 6.75
C PRO A 30 -0.80 -7.27 7.57
N LYS A 31 0.49 -7.60 7.67
CA LYS A 31 1.47 -6.67 8.24
C LYS A 31 1.81 -5.64 7.17
N ASP A 32 1.54 -4.38 7.46
CA ASP A 32 1.88 -3.28 6.57
C ASP A 32 3.35 -2.86 6.69
N TYR A 33 3.98 -3.17 7.83
CA TYR A 33 5.33 -2.73 8.15
C TYR A 33 6.03 -3.69 9.12
N GLU A 34 7.31 -3.96 8.88
CA GLU A 34 8.19 -4.65 9.83
C GLU A 34 9.52 -3.90 9.94
N PHE A 35 10.02 -3.76 11.16
CA PHE A 35 11.35 -3.20 11.44
C PHE A 35 12.33 -4.31 11.78
N GLY A 36 13.51 -4.29 11.16
CA GLY A 36 14.63 -5.18 11.47
C GLY A 36 15.84 -4.41 12.00
N ASP A 37 16.44 -4.91 13.07
CA ASP A 37 17.72 -4.45 13.60
C ASP A 37 18.78 -5.54 13.42
N GLU A 38 19.75 -5.28 12.56
CA GLU A 38 20.93 -6.11 12.33
C GLU A 38 22.23 -5.37 12.66
N VAL A 39 22.16 -4.25 13.38
CA VAL A 39 23.32 -3.43 13.71
C VAL A 39 24.29 -4.22 14.61
N LYS A 40 25.56 -4.27 14.20
CA LYS A 40 26.64 -4.94 14.95
C LYS A 40 27.74 -3.96 15.35
N GLY A 41 28.36 -4.20 16.50
CA GLY A 41 29.56 -3.46 16.91
C GLY A 41 29.32 -2.00 17.31
N GLY A 42 28.07 -1.59 17.55
CA GLY A 42 27.74 -0.23 18.05
C GLY A 42 27.91 0.89 17.01
N SER A 43 27.82 0.57 15.71
CA SER A 43 27.85 1.59 14.64
C SER A 43 26.66 2.55 14.70
N ILE A 44 25.59 2.15 15.38
CA ILE A 44 24.52 3.00 15.90
C ILE A 44 24.31 2.64 17.39
N PRO A 45 24.32 3.60 18.32
CA PRO A 45 23.96 3.37 19.71
C PRO A 45 22.53 2.83 19.84
N THR A 46 22.33 1.84 20.71
CA THR A 46 21.05 1.13 20.85
C THR A 46 19.88 2.07 21.18
N GLU A 47 20.15 3.16 21.89
CA GLU A 47 19.16 4.21 22.19
C GLU A 47 18.60 4.93 20.95
N TYR A 48 19.35 4.94 19.82
CA TYR A 48 18.93 5.58 18.57
C TYR A 48 18.30 4.62 17.56
N ILE A 49 18.30 3.31 17.82
CA ILE A 49 17.62 2.32 16.97
C ILE A 49 16.11 2.61 16.85
N PRO A 50 15.37 2.90 17.95
CA PRO A 50 13.96 3.30 17.85
C PRO A 50 13.74 4.61 17.07
N SER A 51 14.75 5.48 17.02
CA SER A 51 14.71 6.70 16.21
C SER A 51 14.86 6.42 14.72
N CYS A 52 15.58 5.36 14.32
CA CYS A 52 15.61 4.92 12.94
C CYS A 52 14.22 4.40 12.51
N ASP A 53 13.60 3.54 13.32
CA ASP A 53 12.25 3.02 13.10
C ASP A 53 11.21 4.15 12.92
N LYS A 54 11.20 5.13 13.83
CA LYS A 54 10.32 6.32 13.71
C LYS A 54 10.53 7.06 12.38
N GLY A 55 11.77 7.18 11.92
CA GLY A 55 12.10 7.80 10.64
C GLY A 55 11.55 7.03 9.45
N PHE A 56 11.64 5.70 9.46
CA PHE A 56 11.06 4.83 8.43
C PHE A 56 9.53 4.90 8.41
N GLN A 57 8.87 4.76 9.56
CA GLN A 57 7.42 4.90 9.64
C GLN A 57 6.94 6.29 9.17
N ALA A 58 7.70 7.35 9.46
CA ALA A 58 7.40 8.69 8.96
C ALA A 58 7.53 8.79 7.43
N ALA A 59 8.50 8.11 6.82
CA ALA A 59 8.64 8.05 5.37
C ALA A 59 7.47 7.30 4.71
N MET A 60 6.94 6.26 5.36
CA MET A 60 5.84 5.44 4.85
C MET A 60 4.49 6.14 4.81
N LYS A 61 4.27 7.19 5.63
CA LYS A 61 3.00 7.92 5.66
C LYS A 61 2.63 8.56 4.32
N LYS A 62 3.61 8.91 3.48
CA LYS A 62 3.37 9.57 2.19
C LYS A 62 4.40 9.12 1.15
N GLY A 63 3.99 8.19 0.30
CA GLY A 63 4.79 7.69 -0.81
C GLY A 63 4.99 8.70 -1.93
N THR A 64 6.10 8.56 -2.66
CA THR A 64 6.51 9.49 -3.71
C THR A 64 5.77 9.30 -5.04
N GLN A 65 5.18 8.12 -5.28
CA GLN A 65 4.53 7.78 -6.55
C GLN A 65 3.20 8.52 -6.73
N VAL A 66 2.32 8.46 -5.74
CA VAL A 66 0.94 8.98 -5.80
C VAL A 66 0.48 9.65 -4.48
N GLY A 67 1.39 9.83 -3.51
CA GLY A 67 1.07 10.50 -2.25
C GLY A 67 0.28 9.69 -1.24
N PHE A 68 -0.02 8.42 -1.53
CA PHE A 68 -0.66 7.48 -0.60
C PHE A 68 0.35 6.83 0.35
N PRO A 69 -0.11 6.26 1.48
CA PRO A 69 0.74 5.48 2.38
C PRO A 69 1.41 4.30 1.67
N ILE A 70 2.61 3.95 2.11
CA ILE A 70 3.37 2.79 1.65
C ILE A 70 3.04 1.62 2.59
N LEU A 71 2.74 0.46 2.02
CA LEU A 71 2.37 -0.76 2.72
C LEU A 71 3.26 -1.92 2.27
N GLY A 72 3.31 -2.97 3.09
CA GLY A 72 3.97 -4.23 2.77
C GLY A 72 5.49 -4.12 2.69
N VAL A 73 6.13 -3.35 3.58
CA VAL A 73 7.58 -3.14 3.56
C VAL A 73 8.22 -3.56 4.88
N LYS A 74 9.31 -4.32 4.78
CA LYS A 74 10.25 -4.54 5.85
C LYS A 74 11.46 -3.63 5.67
N ALA A 75 11.76 -2.83 6.69
CA ALA A 75 12.92 -1.93 6.70
C ALA A 75 13.95 -2.43 7.71
N VAL A 76 15.15 -2.74 7.23
CA VAL A 76 16.23 -3.30 8.06
C VAL A 76 17.38 -2.31 8.15
N VAL A 77 17.82 -2.00 9.36
CA VAL A 77 19.06 -1.26 9.62
C VAL A 77 20.16 -2.27 9.91
N ASN A 78 21.27 -2.20 9.19
CA ASN A 78 22.40 -3.11 9.41
C ASN A 78 23.72 -2.39 9.71
N ASP A 79 23.81 -1.10 9.41
CA ASP A 79 24.99 -0.30 9.68
C ASP A 79 24.66 1.20 9.82
N GLY A 80 25.60 1.99 10.32
CA GLY A 80 25.45 3.41 10.47
C GLY A 80 26.70 4.12 10.95
N ALA A 81 26.55 5.40 11.29
CA ALA A 81 27.59 6.15 11.97
C ALA A 81 26.96 7.27 12.79
N TRP A 82 27.60 7.56 13.92
CA TRP A 82 27.21 8.60 14.85
C TRP A 82 28.42 9.44 15.28
N HIS A 83 28.15 10.56 15.92
CA HIS A 83 29.12 11.45 16.51
C HIS A 83 28.64 11.86 17.91
N ALA A 84 29.52 11.82 18.91
CA ALA A 84 29.11 11.96 20.31
C ALA A 84 28.43 13.29 20.66
N VAL A 85 28.75 14.36 19.92
CA VAL A 85 28.22 15.70 20.20
C VAL A 85 27.13 16.11 19.22
N ASP A 86 27.18 15.59 17.98
CA ASP A 86 26.31 16.05 16.89
C ASP A 86 25.19 15.05 16.56
N SER A 87 25.20 13.85 17.12
CA SER A 87 24.12 12.89 16.96
C SER A 87 23.00 13.12 17.95
N SER A 88 21.78 12.96 17.47
CA SER A 88 20.54 13.11 18.24
C SER A 88 19.45 12.26 17.61
N ASP A 89 18.37 12.03 18.37
CA ASP A 89 17.17 11.33 17.89
C ASP A 89 16.63 11.91 16.57
N GLN A 90 16.57 13.24 16.49
CA GLN A 90 16.08 13.92 15.30
C GLN A 90 17.01 13.70 14.09
N ALA A 91 18.34 13.65 14.32
CA ALA A 91 19.29 13.39 13.25
C ALA A 91 19.10 11.98 12.67
N PHE A 92 18.91 10.97 13.53
CA PHE A 92 18.65 9.59 13.11
C PHE A 92 17.30 9.41 12.43
N GLN A 93 16.23 10.01 12.95
CA GLN A 93 14.91 10.01 12.29
C GLN A 93 14.98 10.62 10.89
N THR A 94 15.68 11.75 10.74
CA THR A 94 15.84 12.42 9.45
C THR A 94 16.72 11.60 8.50
N ALA A 95 17.78 10.98 9.00
CA ALA A 95 18.66 10.13 8.20
C ALA A 95 17.91 8.88 7.69
N ALA A 96 17.19 8.19 8.56
CA ALA A 96 16.38 7.03 8.23
C ALA A 96 15.26 7.36 7.23
N LEU A 97 14.55 8.47 7.43
CA LEU A 97 13.51 8.93 6.50
C LEU A 97 14.05 9.15 5.08
N ASN A 98 15.20 9.81 4.95
CA ASN A 98 15.81 10.05 3.64
C ASN A 98 16.37 8.76 3.04
N ALA A 99 17.02 7.91 3.85
CA ALA A 99 17.53 6.61 3.39
C ALA A 99 16.40 5.72 2.84
N PHE A 100 15.25 5.70 3.51
CA PHE A 100 14.07 4.97 3.03
C PHE A 100 13.58 5.50 1.69
N ARG A 101 13.46 6.82 1.52
CA ARG A 101 13.01 7.42 0.25
C ARG A 101 13.94 7.07 -0.91
N ASP A 102 15.25 7.17 -0.69
CA ASP A 102 16.27 6.84 -1.69
C ASP A 102 16.23 5.35 -2.08
N ALA A 103 16.03 4.47 -1.10
CA ALA A 103 15.91 3.03 -1.34
C ALA A 103 14.59 2.68 -2.05
N PHE A 104 13.48 3.29 -1.62
CA PHE A 104 12.14 3.06 -2.15
C PHE A 104 12.05 3.40 -3.64
N GLU A 105 12.66 4.51 -4.09
CA GLU A 105 12.67 4.87 -5.51
C GLU A 105 13.44 3.84 -6.37
N LYS A 106 14.56 3.31 -5.84
CA LYS A 106 15.36 2.28 -6.52
C LYS A 106 14.70 0.91 -6.54
N ALA A 107 13.84 0.63 -5.56
CA ALA A 107 13.11 -0.63 -5.42
C ALA A 107 11.96 -0.82 -6.43
N LYS A 108 11.70 0.17 -7.31
CA LYS A 108 10.64 0.15 -8.34
C LYS A 108 9.26 -0.14 -7.73
N PRO A 109 8.74 0.79 -6.89
CA PRO A 109 7.52 0.56 -6.14
C PRO A 109 6.31 0.52 -7.07
N VAL A 110 5.35 -0.33 -6.71
CA VAL A 110 4.09 -0.51 -7.43
C VAL A 110 2.94 0.16 -6.68
N ILE A 111 1.92 0.58 -7.41
CA ILE A 111 0.69 1.12 -6.83
C ILE A 111 -0.23 -0.06 -6.53
N LEU A 112 -0.81 -0.06 -5.32
CA LEU A 112 -1.78 -1.03 -4.90
C LEU A 112 -3.18 -0.42 -4.87
N GLU A 113 -4.19 -1.20 -5.26
CA GLU A 113 -5.61 -0.87 -5.09
C GLU A 113 -6.29 -1.87 -4.16
N PRO A 114 -7.26 -1.44 -3.34
CA PRO A 114 -8.05 -2.35 -2.53
C PRO A 114 -8.94 -3.24 -3.42
N ILE A 115 -8.83 -4.54 -3.22
CA ILE A 115 -9.64 -5.57 -3.83
C ILE A 115 -10.70 -6.00 -2.82
N MET A 116 -11.95 -5.96 -3.26
CA MET A 116 -13.11 -6.32 -2.48
C MET A 116 -13.49 -7.76 -2.78
N LYS A 117 -13.75 -8.55 -1.75
CA LYS A 117 -14.47 -9.81 -1.89
C LYS A 117 -15.95 -9.48 -2.00
N VAL A 118 -16.52 -9.73 -3.17
CA VAL A 118 -17.89 -9.39 -3.53
C VAL A 118 -18.71 -10.67 -3.62
N GLU A 119 -19.86 -10.66 -2.97
CA GLU A 119 -20.91 -11.67 -3.12
C GLU A 119 -22.09 -11.02 -3.81
N VAL A 120 -22.45 -11.51 -5.00
CA VAL A 120 -23.59 -11.00 -5.78
C VAL A 120 -24.63 -12.09 -5.89
N VAL A 121 -25.86 -11.79 -5.50
CA VAL A 121 -26.98 -12.74 -5.47
C VAL A 121 -28.11 -12.21 -6.33
N ALA A 122 -28.65 -13.03 -7.22
CA ALA A 122 -29.85 -12.71 -7.99
C ALA A 122 -30.54 -13.98 -8.50
N PRO A 123 -31.79 -13.90 -8.99
CA PRO A 123 -32.45 -15.05 -9.61
C PRO A 123 -31.68 -15.64 -10.79
N THR A 124 -31.72 -16.97 -10.94
CA THR A 124 -30.94 -17.73 -11.95
C THR A 124 -31.22 -17.27 -13.39
N GLU A 125 -32.41 -16.72 -13.67
CA GLU A 125 -32.76 -16.13 -14.96
C GLU A 125 -31.82 -14.98 -15.40
N PHE A 126 -31.12 -14.34 -14.45
CA PHE A 126 -30.17 -13.26 -14.72
C PHE A 126 -28.71 -13.68 -14.69
N GLN A 127 -28.38 -14.96 -14.45
CA GLN A 127 -27.02 -15.46 -14.25
C GLN A 127 -26.02 -14.87 -15.26
N GLY A 128 -26.31 -14.96 -16.56
CA GLY A 128 -25.43 -14.40 -17.60
C GLY A 128 -25.12 -12.91 -17.41
N SER A 129 -26.11 -12.12 -16.97
CA SER A 129 -25.93 -10.70 -16.65
C SER A 129 -25.03 -10.47 -15.43
N LEU A 130 -25.10 -11.31 -14.38
CA LEU A 130 -24.19 -11.21 -13.23
C LEU A 130 -22.74 -11.44 -13.67
N PHE A 131 -22.49 -12.56 -14.36
CA PHE A 131 -21.15 -12.90 -14.85
C PHE A 131 -20.60 -11.83 -15.78
N ALA A 132 -21.40 -11.31 -16.71
CA ALA A 132 -20.99 -10.22 -17.59
C ALA A 132 -20.65 -8.95 -16.82
N SER A 133 -21.47 -8.60 -15.82
CA SER A 133 -21.28 -7.38 -15.03
C SER A 133 -20.03 -7.40 -14.16
N VAL A 134 -19.73 -8.54 -13.54
CA VAL A 134 -18.49 -8.73 -12.76
C VAL A 134 -17.26 -8.63 -13.67
N ASN A 135 -17.27 -9.29 -14.82
CA ASN A 135 -16.16 -9.24 -15.78
C ASN A 135 -15.91 -7.83 -16.34
N GLN A 136 -16.96 -7.06 -16.62
CA GLN A 136 -16.85 -5.66 -17.07
C GLN A 136 -16.13 -4.76 -16.05
N ARG A 137 -16.16 -5.14 -14.77
CA ARG A 137 -15.58 -4.40 -13.65
C ARG A 137 -14.21 -4.95 -13.22
N ARG A 138 -13.50 -5.62 -14.13
CA ARG A 138 -12.21 -6.29 -13.85
C ARG A 138 -12.29 -7.31 -12.70
N GLY A 139 -13.48 -7.84 -12.44
CA GLY A 139 -13.69 -8.83 -11.39
C GLY A 139 -13.14 -10.19 -11.77
N ILE A 140 -12.48 -10.86 -10.83
CA ILE A 140 -12.02 -12.24 -10.96
C ILE A 140 -13.00 -13.12 -10.20
N ILE A 141 -13.72 -13.97 -10.91
CA ILE A 141 -14.70 -14.89 -10.31
C ILE A 141 -13.94 -16.02 -9.61
N VAL A 142 -14.16 -16.15 -8.30
CA VAL A 142 -13.55 -17.19 -7.45
C VAL A 142 -14.40 -18.45 -7.52
N SER A 143 -15.71 -18.31 -7.35
CA SER A 143 -16.66 -19.41 -7.39
C SER A 143 -18.08 -18.88 -7.63
N SER A 144 -18.98 -19.78 -8.00
CA SER A 144 -20.41 -19.49 -8.07
C SER A 144 -21.20 -20.67 -7.54
N THR A 145 -22.31 -20.39 -6.87
CA THR A 145 -23.30 -21.39 -6.47
C THR A 145 -24.60 -21.10 -7.20
N GLU A 146 -25.24 -22.15 -7.69
CA GLU A 146 -26.51 -22.06 -8.40
C GLU A 146 -27.48 -23.05 -7.76
N ASP A 147 -28.66 -22.55 -7.40
CA ASP A 147 -29.81 -23.36 -7.08
C ASP A 147 -30.94 -23.11 -8.10
N LEU A 148 -32.08 -23.80 -7.95
CA LEU A 148 -33.20 -23.71 -8.89
C LEU A 148 -33.82 -22.30 -9.00
N ALA A 149 -33.61 -21.43 -8.01
CA ALA A 149 -34.23 -20.11 -7.93
C ALA A 149 -33.20 -18.96 -8.00
N MET A 150 -32.02 -19.15 -7.43
CA MET A 150 -31.02 -18.12 -7.18
C MET A 150 -29.63 -18.56 -7.64
N CYS A 151 -28.85 -17.57 -8.09
CA CYS A 151 -27.46 -17.69 -8.42
C CYS A 151 -26.66 -16.70 -7.55
N THR A 152 -25.62 -17.21 -6.91
CA THR A 152 -24.64 -16.42 -6.15
C THR A 152 -23.29 -16.50 -6.82
N VAL A 153 -22.66 -15.34 -7.04
CA VAL A 153 -21.32 -15.21 -7.63
C VAL A 153 -20.39 -14.59 -6.59
N TYR A 154 -19.30 -15.29 -6.28
CA TYR A 154 -18.22 -14.82 -5.43
C TYR A 154 -17.06 -14.35 -6.30
N ALA A 155 -16.64 -13.09 -6.16
CA ALA A 155 -15.60 -12.51 -6.99
C ALA A 155 -14.71 -11.52 -6.24
N ASP A 156 -13.46 -11.43 -6.65
CA ASP A 156 -12.52 -10.38 -6.26
C ASP A 156 -12.66 -9.22 -7.24
N VAL A 157 -13.12 -8.05 -6.78
CA VAL A 157 -13.35 -6.87 -7.63
C VAL A 157 -12.64 -5.65 -7.05
N PRO A 158 -11.88 -4.87 -7.86
CA PRO A 158 -11.29 -3.63 -7.39
C PRO A 158 -12.35 -2.64 -6.89
N LEU A 159 -12.15 -2.02 -5.73
CA LEU A 159 -13.12 -1.06 -5.15
C LEU A 159 -13.39 0.12 -6.09
N SER A 160 -12.36 0.54 -6.85
CA SER A 160 -12.44 1.59 -7.88
C SER A 160 -13.52 1.28 -8.95
N GLU A 161 -13.77 0.00 -9.21
CA GLU A 161 -14.77 -0.48 -10.16
C GLU A 161 -16.13 -0.75 -9.52
N MET A 162 -16.29 -0.62 -8.19
CA MET A 162 -17.55 -0.92 -7.49
C MET A 162 -18.46 0.30 -7.31
N PHE A 163 -17.97 1.51 -7.61
CA PHE A 163 -18.79 2.72 -7.57
C PHE A 163 -19.98 2.60 -8.54
N GLY A 164 -21.18 2.90 -8.03
CA GLY A 164 -22.43 2.81 -8.79
C GLY A 164 -22.92 1.39 -9.09
N TYR A 165 -22.27 0.33 -8.56
CA TYR A 165 -22.64 -1.05 -8.87
C TYR A 165 -24.07 -1.39 -8.47
N SER A 166 -24.55 -0.89 -7.32
CA SER A 166 -25.93 -1.10 -6.84
C SER A 166 -26.99 -0.73 -7.90
N THR A 167 -26.84 0.43 -8.53
CA THR A 167 -27.76 0.90 -9.57
C THR A 167 -27.69 0.01 -10.82
N THR A 168 -26.48 -0.30 -11.29
CA THR A 168 -26.28 -1.19 -12.44
C THR A 168 -26.88 -2.57 -12.19
N LEU A 169 -26.61 -3.17 -11.03
CA LEU A 169 -27.10 -4.50 -10.66
C LEU A 169 -28.63 -4.54 -10.64
N ARG A 170 -29.27 -3.55 -10.02
CA ARG A 170 -30.74 -3.45 -10.03
C ARG A 170 -31.29 -3.36 -11.45
N SER A 171 -30.69 -2.57 -12.33
CA SER A 171 -31.14 -2.48 -13.73
C SER A 171 -31.00 -3.82 -14.47
N LEU A 172 -29.91 -4.55 -14.25
CA LEU A 172 -29.65 -5.85 -14.90
C LEU A 172 -30.56 -6.98 -14.40
N THR A 173 -31.02 -6.89 -13.15
CA THR A 173 -31.78 -7.94 -12.46
C THR A 173 -33.24 -7.56 -12.19
N GLN A 174 -33.74 -6.50 -12.85
CA GLN A 174 -35.08 -5.94 -12.62
C GLN A 174 -35.37 -5.63 -11.14
N GLY A 175 -34.34 -5.23 -10.40
CA GLY A 175 -34.39 -4.89 -8.99
C GLY A 175 -34.35 -6.07 -8.03
N LYS A 176 -34.15 -7.30 -8.52
CA LYS A 176 -34.16 -8.53 -7.70
C LYS A 176 -32.78 -8.97 -7.20
N GLY A 177 -31.71 -8.37 -7.71
CA GLY A 177 -30.34 -8.67 -7.29
C GLY A 177 -29.86 -7.79 -6.14
N GLU A 178 -29.03 -8.39 -5.30
CA GLU A 178 -28.32 -7.73 -4.20
C GLU A 178 -26.84 -8.11 -4.21
N PHE A 179 -26.01 -7.31 -3.53
CA PHE A 179 -24.62 -7.65 -3.34
C PHE A 179 -24.12 -7.18 -1.98
N SER A 180 -23.15 -7.90 -1.45
CA SER A 180 -22.35 -7.50 -0.29
C SER A 180 -20.88 -7.46 -0.71
N MET A 181 -20.07 -6.65 -0.01
CA MET A 181 -18.64 -6.64 -0.23
C MET A 181 -17.87 -6.30 1.04
N GLU A 182 -16.70 -6.91 1.20
CA GLU A 182 -15.75 -6.64 2.28
C GLU A 182 -14.33 -6.49 1.71
N LEU A 183 -13.46 -5.74 2.40
CA LEU A 183 -12.06 -5.62 1.99
C LEU A 183 -11.41 -7.00 2.08
N SER A 184 -10.85 -7.48 0.96
CA SER A 184 -10.11 -8.74 0.93
C SER A 184 -8.62 -8.50 1.08
N LYS A 185 -8.04 -7.73 0.15
CA LYS A 185 -6.59 -7.55 0.05
C LYS A 185 -6.24 -6.30 -0.76
N TYR A 186 -4.97 -5.97 -0.81
CA TYR A 186 -4.44 -4.96 -1.72
C TYR A 186 -3.78 -5.65 -2.93
N GLY A 187 -4.27 -5.36 -4.13
CA GLY A 187 -3.78 -5.93 -5.39
C GLY A 187 -2.99 -4.91 -6.20
N LYS A 188 -2.14 -5.39 -7.11
CA LYS A 188 -1.39 -4.50 -8.02
C LYS A 188 -2.34 -3.85 -9.03
N VAL A 189 -2.24 -2.53 -9.14
CA VAL A 189 -2.97 -1.77 -10.17
C VAL A 189 -2.42 -2.14 -11.56
N PRO A 190 -3.29 -2.31 -12.58
CA PRO A 190 -2.85 -2.49 -13.97
C PRO A 190 -1.95 -1.34 -14.44
N MET A 191 -0.99 -1.64 -15.33
CA MET A 191 -0.01 -0.64 -15.77
C MET A 191 -0.65 0.62 -16.37
N SER A 192 -1.71 0.48 -17.17
CA SER A 192 -2.44 1.61 -17.76
C SER A 192 -2.97 2.57 -16.69
N VAL A 193 -3.70 2.05 -15.71
CA VAL A 193 -4.26 2.82 -14.60
C VAL A 193 -3.14 3.40 -13.72
N SER A 194 -2.06 2.65 -13.50
CA SER A 194 -0.91 3.14 -12.72
C SER A 194 -0.23 4.35 -13.37
N GLU A 195 -0.11 4.39 -14.69
CA GLU A 195 0.51 5.53 -15.39
C GLU A 195 -0.37 6.78 -15.29
N ASP A 196 -1.68 6.62 -15.44
CA ASP A 196 -2.62 7.73 -15.36
C ASP A 196 -2.68 8.34 -13.96
N LEU A 197 -2.70 7.50 -12.91
CA LEU A 197 -2.62 7.96 -11.52
C LEU A 197 -1.32 8.74 -11.23
N LYS A 198 -0.18 8.29 -11.79
CA LYS A 198 1.10 9.00 -11.64
C LYS A 198 1.07 10.36 -12.33
N LYS A 199 0.52 10.44 -13.55
CA LYS A 199 0.39 11.71 -14.29
C LYS A 199 -0.49 12.69 -13.53
N GLU A 200 -1.67 12.28 -13.07
CA GLU A 200 -2.60 13.12 -12.31
C GLU A 200 -1.94 13.66 -11.03
N TYR A 201 -1.21 12.80 -10.31
CA TYR A 201 -0.49 13.21 -9.11
C TYR A 201 0.60 14.24 -9.40
N GLN A 202 1.38 14.06 -10.47
CA GLN A 202 2.41 15.01 -10.89
C GLN A 202 1.81 16.37 -11.27
N GLU A 203 0.69 16.38 -11.99
CA GLU A 203 -0.01 17.61 -12.34
C GLU A 203 -0.53 18.35 -11.12
N LYS A 204 -1.14 17.63 -10.18
CA LYS A 204 -1.63 18.20 -8.91
C LYS A 204 -0.49 18.84 -8.13
N ARG A 205 0.64 18.13 -7.97
CA ARG A 205 1.83 18.68 -7.32
C ARG A 205 2.39 19.91 -8.02
N ARG A 206 2.41 19.94 -9.35
CA ARG A 206 2.88 21.11 -10.12
C ARG A 206 1.97 22.32 -9.92
N LYS A 207 0.66 22.11 -9.76
CA LYS A 207 -0.30 23.18 -9.48
C LYS A 207 -0.16 23.72 -8.06
N GLU A 208 0.11 22.86 -7.07
CA GLU A 208 0.31 23.24 -5.67
C GLU A 208 1.65 23.98 -5.42
N GLN A 209 2.63 23.82 -6.31
CA GLN A 209 3.94 24.47 -6.22
C GLN A 209 4.04 25.80 -7.00
N LYS A 210 2.98 26.17 -7.73
CA LYS A 210 2.85 27.44 -8.45
C LYS A 210 2.04 28.43 -7.61
#